data_AF-A0A7X0TZH2-F1
#
_entry.id   AF-A0A7X0TZH2-F1
#
_cell.length_a   1.000
_cell.length_b   1.000
_cell.length_c   1.000
_cell.angle_alpha   90.00
_cell.angle_beta   90.00
_cell.angle_gamma   90.00
#
_symmetry.space_group_name_H-M   'P 1'
#
loop_
_entity.id
_entity.type
_entity.pdbx_description
1 polymer ?
#
loop_
_entity_poly.entity_id
_entity_poly.type
_entity_poly.pdbx_seq_one_letter_code
_entity_poly.pdbx_strand_id
1 'polypeptide(L)'
;MEEGIARITADPGMVRPRRQAPLVVRTGSRLPLGRRLRSGEPELLRLLMQDPGDRELYARARPAAMWDAVMPILRRHGLIRDDRPLAGQACALHALLDGFSTAVYEPETAPPGADDPDAVLADTVAQLFEPADPPGEAAVKAAAEETLAIFREIRDAVLDLIDRSQTAAAP
;
A
#
# COMPACT_ATOMS: atom_id res chain seq x y z
N MET A 1 4.23 -1.41 6.28
CA MET A 1 4.78 -2.58 5.55
C MET A 1 4.81 -3.81 6.44
N GLU A 2 5.49 -3.77 7.60
CA GLU A 2 5.49 -4.85 8.61
C GLU A 2 4.11 -5.40 8.98
N GLU A 3 3.14 -4.53 9.31
CA GLU A 3 1.79 -4.98 9.64
C GLU A 3 1.14 -5.73 8.46
N GLY A 4 1.36 -5.28 7.22
CA GLY A 4 0.88 -5.96 6.02
C GLY A 4 1.51 -7.35 5.86
N ILE A 5 2.84 -7.46 6.01
CA ILE A 5 3.58 -8.72 5.96
C ILE A 5 3.06 -9.70 7.02
N ALA A 6 2.92 -9.25 8.26
CA ALA A 6 2.45 -10.07 9.36
C ALA A 6 1.03 -10.59 9.13
N ARG A 7 0.12 -9.71 8.67
CA ARG A 7 -1.29 -10.07 8.42
C ARG A 7 -1.44 -11.08 7.28
N ILE A 8 -0.71 -10.90 6.16
CA ILE A 8 -0.76 -11.85 5.03
C ILE A 8 -0.11 -13.19 5.41
N THR A 9 0.97 -13.15 6.20
CA THR A 9 1.63 -14.37 6.68
C THR A 9 0.70 -15.18 7.59
N ALA A 10 -0.10 -14.52 8.44
CA ALA A 10 -1.07 -15.17 9.32
C ALA A 10 -2.32 -15.65 8.57
N ASP A 11 -2.80 -14.88 7.59
CA ASP A 11 -3.99 -15.16 6.80
C ASP A 11 -3.75 -14.75 5.33
N PRO A 12 -3.50 -15.72 4.41
CA PRO A 12 -3.30 -15.43 2.99
C PRO A 12 -4.47 -14.66 2.36
N GLY A 13 -5.69 -14.83 2.89
CA GLY A 13 -6.86 -14.09 2.44
C GLY A 13 -6.74 -12.58 2.64
N MET A 14 -5.84 -12.12 3.49
CA MET A 14 -5.52 -10.70 3.65
C MET A 14 -4.87 -10.09 2.40
N VAL A 15 -4.41 -10.89 1.42
CA VAL A 15 -3.91 -10.35 0.13
C VAL A 15 -5.01 -9.79 -0.77
N ARG A 16 -6.29 -10.09 -0.46
CA ARG A 16 -7.42 -9.62 -1.26
C ARG A 16 -7.56 -8.09 -1.18
N PRO A 17 -7.81 -7.39 -2.32
CA PRO A 17 -7.94 -5.94 -2.35
C PRO A 17 -8.86 -5.37 -1.26
N ARG A 18 -10.06 -5.95 -1.07
CA ARG A 18 -11.05 -5.48 -0.08
C ARG A 18 -10.52 -5.52 1.37
N ARG A 19 -9.60 -6.42 1.67
CA ARG A 19 -9.02 -6.60 3.02
C ARG A 19 -7.74 -5.79 3.20
N GLN A 20 -6.98 -5.58 2.13
CA GLN A 20 -5.76 -4.77 2.17
C GLN A 20 -6.01 -3.27 2.19
N ALA A 21 -6.95 -2.77 1.40
CA ALA A 21 -7.15 -1.32 1.25
C ALA A 21 -7.40 -0.60 2.60
N PRO A 22 -8.34 -1.07 3.47
CA PRO A 22 -8.52 -0.47 4.79
C PRO A 22 -7.29 -0.59 5.68
N LEU A 23 -6.59 -1.73 5.62
CA LEU A 23 -5.34 -1.92 6.37
C LEU A 23 -4.29 -0.88 5.96
N VAL A 24 -4.11 -0.64 4.66
CA VAL A 24 -3.14 0.33 4.13
C VAL A 24 -3.49 1.75 4.59
N VAL A 25 -4.75 2.16 4.46
CA VAL A 25 -5.20 3.50 4.86
C VAL A 25 -4.99 3.71 6.36
N ARG A 26 -5.43 2.76 7.20
CA ARG A 26 -5.29 2.83 8.66
C ARG A 26 -3.85 2.74 9.15
N THR A 27 -3.03 1.91 8.52
CA THR A 27 -1.60 1.81 8.87
C THR A 27 -0.88 3.09 8.47
N GLY A 28 -1.18 3.62 7.28
CA GLY A 28 -0.68 4.90 6.83
C GLY A 28 -1.04 6.02 7.81
N SER A 29 -2.28 6.04 8.31
CA SER A 29 -2.75 7.09 9.21
C SER A 29 -2.11 7.14 10.57
N ARG A 30 -1.60 6.00 11.03
CA ARG A 30 -0.91 5.87 12.32
C ARG A 30 0.57 6.21 12.25
N LEU A 31 1.17 6.34 11.05
CA LEU A 31 2.59 6.63 10.92
C LEU A 31 2.84 8.15 11.02
N PRO A 32 3.59 8.63 12.04
CA PRO A 32 3.94 10.06 12.16
C PRO A 32 4.66 10.60 10.92
N LEU A 33 5.43 9.74 10.24
CA LEU A 33 6.11 10.03 8.99
C LEU A 33 5.16 10.33 7.83
N GLY A 34 3.98 9.68 7.76
CA GLY A 34 3.00 9.95 6.70
C GLY A 34 2.46 11.39 6.78
N ARG A 35 2.29 11.91 7.99
CA ARG A 35 1.91 13.30 8.25
C ARG A 35 3.03 14.28 7.90
N ARG A 36 4.27 13.99 8.32
CA ARG A 36 5.47 14.83 8.07
C ARG A 36 5.88 14.88 6.59
N LEU A 37 5.70 13.78 5.87
CA LEU A 37 5.96 13.70 4.43
C LEU A 37 4.89 14.44 3.62
N ARG A 38 3.60 14.38 4.01
CA ARG A 38 2.54 15.17 3.36
C ARG A 38 2.61 16.65 3.69
N SER A 39 3.04 17.03 4.89
CA SER A 39 3.32 18.44 5.22
C SER A 39 4.57 18.98 4.51
N GLY A 40 5.25 18.14 3.70
CA GLY A 40 6.36 18.55 2.87
C GLY A 40 7.55 19.06 3.66
N GLU A 41 7.84 18.47 4.83
CA GLU A 41 8.99 18.90 5.64
C GLU A 41 10.27 18.87 4.77
N PRO A 42 10.80 20.04 4.38
CA PRO A 42 11.82 20.15 3.34
C PRO A 42 13.09 19.38 3.69
N GLU A 43 13.41 19.29 4.98
CA GLU A 43 14.60 18.71 5.54
C GLU A 43 14.62 17.18 5.39
N LEU A 44 13.45 16.54 5.54
CA LEU A 44 13.32 15.08 5.40
C LEU A 44 13.40 14.66 3.93
N LEU A 45 12.79 15.45 3.03
CA LEU A 45 12.92 15.27 1.59
C LEU A 45 14.35 15.55 1.11
N ARG A 46 15.00 16.59 1.65
CA ARG A 46 16.39 16.93 1.30
C ARG A 46 17.37 15.84 1.68
N LEU A 47 17.17 15.16 2.82
CA LEU A 47 18.00 14.04 3.26
C LEU A 47 17.84 12.82 2.33
N LEU A 48 16.61 12.48 1.95
CA LEU A 48 16.30 11.36 1.04
C LEU A 48 16.70 11.61 -0.42
N MET A 49 16.85 12.88 -0.82
CA MET A 49 17.16 13.26 -2.21
C MET A 49 18.65 13.44 -2.50
N GLN A 50 19.55 13.24 -1.52
CA GLN A 50 21.00 13.45 -1.71
C GLN A 50 21.66 12.35 -2.56
N ASP A 51 21.22 11.11 -2.43
CA ASP A 51 21.71 9.98 -3.21
C ASP A 51 20.66 9.52 -4.26
N PRO A 52 21.04 9.33 -5.54
CA PRO A 52 20.12 8.87 -6.58
C PRO A 52 19.47 7.51 -6.29
N GLY A 53 20.20 6.58 -5.64
CA GLY A 53 19.72 5.26 -5.28
C GLY A 53 18.70 5.31 -4.14
N ASP A 54 18.92 6.19 -3.15
CA ASP A 54 17.99 6.38 -2.04
C ASP A 54 16.68 7.03 -2.51
N ARG A 55 16.74 7.91 -3.52
CA ARG A 55 15.56 8.48 -4.18
C ARG A 55 14.74 7.42 -4.92
N GLU A 56 15.39 6.53 -5.66
CA GLU A 56 14.73 5.44 -6.38
C GLU A 56 14.07 4.45 -5.41
N LEU A 57 14.78 4.09 -4.35
CA LEU A 57 14.26 3.24 -3.29
C LEU A 57 13.06 3.88 -2.58
N TYR A 58 13.15 5.16 -2.24
CA TYR A 58 12.03 5.91 -1.68
C TYR A 58 10.83 5.91 -2.63
N ALA A 59 11.06 6.13 -3.93
CA ALA A 59 9.99 6.10 -4.94
C ALA A 59 9.30 4.74 -5.00
N ARG A 60 10.05 3.63 -4.90
CA ARG A 60 9.55 2.24 -4.87
C ARG A 60 8.83 1.87 -3.57
N ALA A 61 9.22 2.48 -2.45
CA ALA A 61 8.59 2.25 -1.15
C ALA A 61 7.28 3.02 -0.95
N ARG A 62 6.91 3.93 -1.86
CA ARG A 62 5.63 4.66 -1.78
C ARG A 62 4.45 3.71 -1.92
N PRO A 63 3.33 3.95 -1.20
CA PRO A 63 2.13 3.10 -1.30
C PRO A 63 1.64 2.89 -2.74
N ALA A 64 1.68 3.93 -3.57
CA ALA A 64 1.29 3.84 -4.98
C ALA A 64 2.18 2.86 -5.78
N ALA A 65 3.50 3.00 -5.66
CA ALA A 65 4.45 2.11 -6.35
C ALA A 65 4.36 0.66 -5.86
N MET A 66 4.05 0.48 -4.57
CA MET A 66 3.83 -0.84 -3.99
C MET A 66 2.56 -1.50 -4.58
N TRP A 67 1.49 -0.74 -4.78
CA TRP A 67 0.30 -1.23 -5.48
C TRP A 67 0.57 -1.52 -6.95
N ASP A 68 1.31 -0.67 -7.66
CA ASP A 68 1.71 -0.91 -9.05
C ASP A 68 2.49 -2.23 -9.21
N ALA A 69 3.32 -2.59 -8.22
CA ALA A 69 4.06 -3.84 -8.21
C ALA A 69 3.18 -5.07 -7.89
N VAL A 70 2.16 -4.92 -7.05
CA VAL A 70 1.30 -6.02 -6.58
C VAL A 70 0.12 -6.29 -7.51
N MET A 71 -0.47 -5.28 -8.13
CA MET A 71 -1.67 -5.45 -8.97
C MET A 71 -1.49 -6.44 -10.14
N PRO A 72 -0.34 -6.52 -10.84
CA PRO A 72 -0.09 -7.58 -11.83
C PRO A 72 -0.19 -9.00 -11.25
N ILE A 73 0.31 -9.22 -10.04
CA ILE A 73 0.23 -10.51 -9.34
C ILE A 73 -1.23 -10.85 -9.06
N LEU A 74 -1.96 -9.91 -8.45
CA LEU A 74 -3.37 -10.12 -8.10
C LEU A 74 -4.21 -10.40 -9.35
N ARG A 75 -3.95 -9.72 -10.47
CA ARG A 75 -4.62 -10.02 -11.74
C ARG A 75 -4.30 -11.42 -12.26
N ARG A 76 -3.02 -11.80 -12.29
CA ARG A 76 -2.58 -13.11 -12.79
C ARG A 76 -3.25 -14.27 -12.03
N HIS A 77 -3.50 -14.08 -10.74
CA HIS A 77 -4.17 -15.05 -9.88
C HIS A 77 -5.70 -14.86 -9.80
N GLY A 78 -6.27 -13.95 -10.59
CA GLY A 78 -7.72 -13.75 -10.64
C GLY A 78 -8.32 -13.06 -9.40
N LEU A 79 -7.51 -12.38 -8.58
CA LEU A 79 -7.99 -11.59 -7.44
C LEU A 79 -8.47 -10.19 -7.84
N ILE A 80 -8.11 -9.74 -9.04
CA ILE A 80 -8.58 -8.48 -9.64
C ILE A 80 -9.19 -8.78 -11.01
N ARG A 81 -10.35 -8.18 -11.29
CA ARG A 81 -11.01 -8.22 -12.59
C ARG A 81 -10.08 -7.81 -13.74
N ASP A 82 -10.21 -8.47 -14.88
CA ASP A 82 -9.38 -8.31 -16.07
C ASP A 82 -10.11 -7.67 -17.27
N ASP A 83 -11.38 -7.30 -17.09
CA ASP A 83 -12.22 -6.64 -18.08
C ASP A 83 -11.85 -5.16 -18.35
N ARG A 84 -10.81 -4.64 -17.69
CA ARG A 84 -10.29 -3.28 -17.87
C ARG A 84 -8.76 -3.27 -17.91
N PRO A 85 -8.16 -2.26 -18.57
CA PRO A 85 -6.71 -2.10 -18.57
C PRO A 85 -6.14 -1.94 -17.16
N LEU A 86 -5.06 -2.66 -16.86
CA LEU A 86 -4.42 -2.67 -15.53
C LEU A 86 -4.02 -1.27 -15.07
N ALA A 87 -3.45 -0.46 -15.99
CA ALA A 87 -3.04 0.90 -15.70
C ALA A 87 -4.21 1.80 -15.26
N GLY A 88 -5.39 1.63 -15.87
CA GLY A 88 -6.59 2.37 -15.49
C GLY A 88 -7.08 1.99 -14.09
N GLN A 89 -7.03 0.70 -13.76
CA GLN A 89 -7.36 0.23 -12.41
C GLN A 89 -6.32 0.67 -11.37
N ALA A 90 -5.03 0.69 -11.71
CA ALA A 90 -3.99 1.19 -10.81
C ALA A 90 -4.20 2.67 -10.46
N CYS A 91 -4.47 3.49 -11.49
CA CYS A 91 -4.83 4.90 -11.31
C CYS A 91 -6.07 5.06 -10.41
N ALA A 92 -7.13 4.29 -10.67
CA ALA A 92 -8.36 4.33 -9.87
C ALA A 92 -8.14 3.91 -8.41
N LEU A 93 -7.38 2.84 -8.17
CA LEU A 93 -7.06 2.38 -6.82
C LEU A 93 -6.22 3.42 -6.07
N HIS A 94 -5.24 4.01 -6.73
CA HIS A 94 -4.42 5.07 -6.15
C HIS A 94 -5.27 6.27 -5.71
N ALA A 95 -6.13 6.79 -6.60
CA ALA A 95 -7.01 7.91 -6.29
C ALA A 95 -8.00 7.58 -5.15
N LEU A 96 -8.54 6.35 -5.14
CA LEU A 96 -9.44 5.90 -4.09
C LEU A 96 -8.74 5.86 -2.72
N LEU A 97 -7.56 5.24 -2.64
CA LEU A 97 -6.81 5.15 -1.40
C LEU A 97 -6.36 6.51 -0.88
N ASP A 98 -6.00 7.43 -1.78
CA ASP A 98 -5.61 8.79 -1.42
C ASP A 98 -6.80 9.62 -0.88
N GLY A 99 -7.96 9.52 -1.52
CA GLY A 99 -9.19 10.16 -1.05
C GLY A 99 -9.64 9.66 0.31
N PHE A 100 -9.66 8.34 0.53
CA PHE A 100 -9.98 7.76 1.84
C PHE A 100 -8.94 8.10 2.90
N SER A 101 -7.66 8.10 2.52
CA SER A 101 -6.59 8.56 3.41
C SER A 101 -6.86 9.99 3.87
N THR A 102 -7.11 10.90 2.94
CA THR A 102 -7.41 12.31 3.22
C THR A 102 -8.60 12.46 4.16
N ALA A 103 -9.71 11.77 3.90
CA ALA A 103 -10.90 11.79 4.76
C ALA A 103 -10.62 11.28 6.19
N VAL A 104 -9.74 10.28 6.34
CA VAL A 104 -9.33 9.77 7.66
C VAL A 104 -8.41 10.74 8.41
N TYR A 105 -7.56 11.51 7.69
CA TYR A 105 -6.69 12.50 8.32
C TYR A 105 -7.39 13.81 8.67
N GLU A 106 -8.38 14.19 7.88
CA GLU A 106 -9.13 15.44 8.02
C GLU A 106 -10.62 15.13 8.23
N PRO A 107 -10.99 14.51 9.36
CA PRO A 107 -12.37 14.07 9.59
C PRO A 107 -13.38 15.23 9.58
N GLU A 108 -12.93 16.45 9.90
CA GLU A 108 -13.75 17.67 9.88
C GLU A 108 -14.14 18.12 8.45
N THR A 109 -13.38 17.71 7.43
CA THR A 109 -13.66 18.02 6.02
C THR A 109 -14.33 16.86 5.29
N ALA A 110 -14.41 15.70 5.93
CA ALA A 110 -15.06 14.51 5.39
C ALA A 110 -16.60 14.64 5.41
N PRO A 111 -17.31 14.09 4.41
CA PRO A 111 -18.76 14.00 4.45
C PRO A 111 -19.24 13.31 5.73
N PRO A 112 -20.21 13.88 6.47
CA PRO A 112 -20.74 13.25 7.67
C PRO A 112 -21.55 11.99 7.33
N GLY A 113 -21.56 11.00 8.22
CA GLY A 113 -22.55 9.91 8.19
C GLY A 113 -22.07 8.54 7.70
N ALA A 114 -20.76 8.31 7.57
CA ALA A 114 -20.25 6.94 7.45
C ALA A 114 -19.97 6.36 8.86
N ASP A 115 -20.75 5.39 9.30
CA ASP A 115 -20.55 4.73 10.60
C ASP A 115 -19.23 3.94 10.66
N ASP A 116 -18.77 3.44 9.50
CA ASP A 116 -17.50 2.70 9.37
C ASP A 116 -16.81 2.98 8.01
N PRO A 117 -15.86 3.92 7.95
CA PRO A 117 -15.08 4.22 6.75
C PRO A 117 -14.27 3.03 6.22
N ASP A 118 -13.84 2.10 7.08
CA ASP A 118 -13.08 0.92 6.66
C ASP A 118 -13.99 -0.06 5.90
N ALA A 119 -15.24 -0.23 6.37
CA ALA A 119 -16.24 -1.05 5.67
C ALA A 119 -16.61 -0.44 4.30
N VAL A 120 -16.85 0.88 4.24
CA VAL A 120 -17.17 1.56 2.98
C VAL A 120 -16.02 1.42 1.96
N LEU A 121 -14.76 1.55 2.41
CA LEU A 121 -13.60 1.34 1.55
C LEU A 121 -13.50 -0.11 1.07
N ALA A 122 -13.68 -1.08 1.97
CA ALA A 122 -13.63 -2.50 1.63
C ALA A 122 -14.67 -2.85 0.57
N ASP A 123 -15.91 -2.38 0.73
CA ASP A 123 -17.01 -2.63 -0.20
C ASP A 123 -16.77 -1.94 -1.55
N THR A 124 -16.30 -0.69 -1.53
CA THR A 124 -15.98 0.06 -2.76
C THR A 124 -14.87 -0.66 -3.54
N VAL A 125 -13.83 -1.14 -2.85
CA VAL A 125 -12.74 -1.87 -3.48
C VAL A 125 -13.20 -3.23 -4.01
N ALA A 126 -14.04 -3.95 -3.26
CA ALA A 126 -14.61 -5.21 -3.71
C ALA A 126 -15.40 -5.01 -5.02
N GLN A 127 -16.27 -4.00 -5.09
CA GLN A 127 -17.09 -3.73 -6.27
C GLN A 127 -16.27 -3.25 -7.48
N LEU A 128 -15.26 -2.41 -7.26
CA LEU A 128 -14.49 -1.80 -8.36
C LEU A 128 -13.39 -2.71 -8.89
N PHE A 129 -12.79 -3.56 -8.05
CA PHE A 129 -11.57 -4.29 -8.42
C PHE A 129 -11.69 -5.80 -8.36
N GLU A 130 -12.44 -6.36 -7.42
CA GLU A 130 -12.51 -7.82 -7.30
C GLU A 130 -13.43 -8.44 -8.36
N PRO A 131 -13.16 -9.69 -8.79
CA PRO A 131 -14.08 -10.42 -9.64
C PRO A 131 -15.41 -10.70 -8.92
N ALA A 132 -16.47 -10.94 -9.70
CA ALA A 132 -17.76 -11.37 -9.18
C ALA A 132 -17.68 -12.75 -8.49
N ASP A 133 -16.98 -13.68 -9.15
CA ASP A 133 -16.71 -15.00 -8.60
C ASP A 133 -15.43 -14.97 -7.74
N PRO A 134 -15.48 -15.43 -6.49
CA PRO A 134 -14.32 -15.42 -5.63
C PRO A 134 -13.23 -16.38 -6.15
N PRO A 135 -11.95 -15.98 -6.11
CA PRO A 135 -10.86 -16.86 -6.50
C PRO A 135 -10.75 -18.05 -5.54
N GLY A 136 -10.31 -19.20 -6.06
CA GLY A 136 -10.06 -20.38 -5.25
C GLY A 136 -8.92 -20.17 -4.24
N GLU A 137 -8.93 -20.93 -3.16
CA GLU A 137 -7.97 -20.80 -2.05
C GLU A 137 -6.51 -20.94 -2.52
N ALA A 138 -6.24 -21.84 -3.47
CA ALA A 138 -4.90 -22.03 -4.02
C ALA A 138 -4.36 -20.77 -4.73
N ALA A 139 -5.22 -20.07 -5.49
CA ALA A 139 -4.86 -18.82 -6.16
C ALA A 139 -4.62 -17.69 -5.14
N VAL A 140 -5.45 -17.62 -4.09
CA VAL A 140 -5.24 -16.67 -2.99
C VAL A 140 -3.91 -16.91 -2.30
N LYS A 141 -3.56 -18.17 -2.02
CA LYS A 141 -2.29 -18.53 -1.38
C LYS A 141 -1.08 -18.19 -2.26
N ALA A 142 -1.13 -18.52 -3.55
CA ALA A 142 -0.06 -18.20 -4.49
C ALA A 142 0.15 -16.68 -4.63
N ALA A 143 -0.93 -15.91 -4.75
CA ALA A 143 -0.87 -14.45 -4.78
C ALA A 143 -0.28 -13.86 -3.48
N ALA A 144 -0.64 -14.43 -2.33
CA ALA A 144 -0.11 -14.02 -1.03
C ALA A 144 1.41 -14.25 -0.93
N GLU A 145 1.90 -15.41 -1.36
CA GLU A 145 3.32 -15.75 -1.35
C GLU A 145 4.14 -14.79 -2.22
N GLU A 146 3.68 -14.51 -3.45
CA GLU A 146 4.36 -13.59 -4.36
C GLU A 146 4.31 -12.14 -3.87
N THR A 147 3.17 -11.71 -3.30
CA THR A 147 3.03 -10.37 -2.71
C THR A 147 3.96 -10.19 -1.51
N LEU A 148 4.07 -11.22 -0.66
CA LEU A 148 4.99 -11.22 0.48
C LEU A 148 6.45 -11.12 0.04
N ALA A 149 6.82 -11.76 -1.07
CA ALA A 149 8.18 -11.64 -1.61
C ALA A 149 8.51 -10.19 -1.96
N ILE A 150 7.61 -9.49 -2.67
CA ILE A 150 7.78 -8.06 -2.99
C ILE A 150 7.86 -7.21 -1.72
N PHE A 151 6.96 -7.42 -0.75
CA PHE A 151 6.96 -6.62 0.46
C PHE A 151 8.23 -6.81 1.30
N ARG A 152 8.76 -8.04 1.35
CA ARG A 152 10.03 -8.33 2.02
C ARG A 152 11.22 -7.70 1.31
N GLU A 153 11.27 -7.79 -0.03
CA GLU A 153 12.32 -7.13 -0.83
C GLU A 153 12.36 -5.61 -0.56
N ILE A 154 11.20 -4.93 -0.61
CA ILE A 154 11.14 -3.49 -0.37
C ILE A 154 11.53 -3.17 1.08
N ARG A 155 11.05 -3.95 2.05
CA ARG A 155 11.40 -3.77 3.46
C ARG A 155 12.91 -3.88 3.66
N ASP A 156 13.52 -4.95 3.16
CA ASP A 156 14.94 -5.26 3.37
C ASP A 156 15.79 -4.13 2.76
N ALA A 157 15.43 -3.65 1.57
CA ALA A 157 16.10 -2.51 0.95
C ALA A 157 15.95 -1.21 1.79
N VAL A 158 14.78 -0.94 2.37
CA VAL A 158 14.56 0.21 3.26
C VAL A 158 15.36 0.09 4.56
N LEU A 159 15.45 -1.11 5.15
CA LEU A 159 16.25 -1.35 6.34
C LEU A 159 17.75 -1.15 6.07
N ASP A 160 18.26 -1.65 4.94
CA ASP A 160 19.64 -1.45 4.52
C ASP A 160 19.97 0.04 4.31
N LEU A 161 19.02 0.82 3.79
CA LEU A 161 19.16 2.28 3.71
C LEU A 161 19.28 2.92 5.09
N ILE A 162 18.40 2.56 6.03
CA ILE A 162 18.42 3.12 7.38
C ILE A 162 19.76 2.80 8.05
N ASP A 163 20.24 1.56 7.96
CA ASP A 163 21.51 1.14 8.55
C ASP A 163 22.70 1.94 7.99
N ARG A 164 22.81 2.05 6.66
CA ARG A 164 23.85 2.87 6.00
C ARG A 164 23.80 4.34 6.46
N SER A 165 22.60 4.89 6.64
CA SER A 165 22.42 6.29 7.08
C SER A 165 22.88 6.53 8.52
N GLN A 166 22.77 5.52 9.40
CA GLN A 166 23.19 5.60 10.80
C GLN A 166 24.70 5.40 10.94
N THR A 167 25.29 4.51 10.15
CA THR A 167 26.74 4.24 10.16
C THR A 167 27.54 5.41 9.58
N ALA A 168 26.99 6.13 8.59
CA ALA A 168 27.61 7.33 8.03
C ALA A 168 27.54 8.56 8.96
N ALA A 169 26.71 8.52 10.01
CA ALA A 169 26.54 9.60 10.99
C ALA A 169 27.39 9.41 12.26
N ALA A 170 28.18 8.33 12.36
CA ALA A 170 29.10 8.11 13.47
C ALA A 170 30.44 8.85 13.21
N PRO A 171 30.93 9.68 14.14
CA PRO A 171 32.15 10.49 14.00
C PRO A 171 33.44 9.66 14.05
#